data_AF-A0A0C9T6Q5-F1
#
_entry.id   AF-A0A0C9T6Q5-F1
#
_cell.length_a   1.000
_cell.length_b   1.000
_cell.length_c   1.000
_cell.angle_alpha   90.00
_cell.angle_beta   90.00
_cell.angle_gamma   90.00
#
_symmetry.space_group_name_H-M   'P 1'
#
loop_
_entity.id
_entity.type
_entity.pdbx_description
1 polymer ?
#
loop_
_entity_poly.entity_id
_entity_poly.type
_entity_poly.pdbx_seq_one_letter_code
_entity_poly.pdbx_strand_id
1 'polypeptide(L)'
;MLQQCDSLPVWIPDAEFESCYDEFCHQVLWPCLHYAISGAPKTKLFYESAPYKKYVAVNRRFADVIIANYQEGDIVWVNDYHLMLLPQMQHSSPDFPQNAPRI
;
A
#
# COMPACT_ATOMS: atom_id res chain seq x y z
N MET A 1 -18.24 14.27 -21.12
CA MET A 1 -19.15 13.97 -19.99
C MET A 1 -18.38 13.02 -19.09
N LEU A 2 -17.98 13.44 -17.88
CA LEU A 2 -17.29 12.56 -16.95
C LEU A 2 -18.32 11.54 -16.46
N GLN A 3 -18.10 10.25 -16.72
CA GLN A 3 -18.91 9.20 -16.12
C GLN A 3 -18.62 9.18 -14.61
N GLN A 4 -19.68 9.04 -13.82
CA GLN A 4 -19.58 8.90 -12.38
C GLN A 4 -19.04 7.50 -12.09
N CYS A 5 -17.84 7.42 -11.51
CA CYS A 5 -17.25 6.15 -11.10
C CYS A 5 -17.66 5.84 -9.66
N ASP A 6 -17.99 4.59 -9.38
CA ASP A 6 -18.21 4.12 -8.01
C ASP A 6 -16.91 4.17 -7.21
N SER A 7 -17.04 4.33 -5.89
CA SER A 7 -15.91 4.33 -4.95
C SER A 7 -16.22 3.45 -3.76
N LEU A 8 -15.23 2.66 -3.34
CA LEU A 8 -15.35 1.76 -2.20
C LEU A 8 -14.30 2.17 -1.15
N PRO A 9 -14.73 2.60 0.06
CA PRO A 9 -13.79 2.99 1.11
C PRO A 9 -13.12 1.76 1.74
N VAL A 10 -11.83 1.89 2.04
CA VAL A 10 -11.09 0.95 2.89
C VAL A 10 -10.97 1.56 4.29
N TRP A 11 -11.65 0.96 5.26
CA TRP A 11 -11.65 1.47 6.64
C TRP A 11 -10.38 1.03 7.38
N ILE A 12 -9.66 2.01 7.92
CA ILE A 12 -8.41 1.82 8.65
C ILE A 12 -8.55 2.52 10.01
N PRO A 13 -8.18 1.87 11.13
CA PRO A 13 -8.17 2.54 12.43
C PRO A 13 -7.21 3.73 12.44
N ASP A 14 -7.60 4.85 13.05
CA ASP A 14 -6.83 6.10 13.03
C ASP A 14 -5.37 5.91 13.47
N ALA A 15 -5.12 5.21 14.57
CA ALA A 15 -3.76 4.96 15.06
C ALA A 15 -2.91 4.07 14.12
N GLU A 16 -3.55 3.21 13.33
CA GLU A 16 -2.86 2.40 12.30
C GLU A 16 -2.58 3.26 11.06
N PHE A 17 -3.51 4.13 10.68
CA PHE A 17 -3.34 5.06 9.57
C PHE A 17 -2.24 6.09 9.86
N GLU A 18 -2.24 6.72 11.04
CA GLU A 18 -1.24 7.69 11.47
C GLU A 18 0.18 7.09 11.43
N SER A 19 0.37 5.91 12.03
CA SER A 19 1.68 5.24 12.02
C SER A 19 2.10 4.78 10.61
N CYS A 20 1.17 4.39 9.76
CA CYS A 20 1.46 4.09 8.36
C CYS A 20 1.87 5.35 7.58
N TYR A 21 1.04 6.38 7.63
CA TYR A 21 1.12 7.55 6.76
C TYR A 21 2.16 8.56 7.27
N ASP A 22 2.05 9.01 8.51
CA ASP A 22 2.91 10.06 9.05
C ASP A 22 4.29 9.54 9.45
N GLU A 23 4.37 8.34 10.02
CA GLU A 23 5.67 7.81 10.46
C GLU A 23 6.39 7.06 9.33
N PHE A 24 5.75 6.13 8.62
CA PHE A 24 6.45 5.38 7.58
C PHE A 24 6.48 6.10 6.23
N CYS A 25 5.32 6.48 5.68
CA CYS A 25 5.27 7.12 4.36
C CYS A 25 5.99 8.48 4.36
N HIS A 26 5.67 9.37 5.29
CA HIS A 26 6.23 10.72 5.31
C HIS A 26 7.64 10.84 5.89
N GLN A 27 8.00 10.11 6.94
CA GLN A 27 9.34 10.24 7.54
C GLN A 27 10.36 9.25 6.98
N VAL A 28 9.92 8.16 6.33
CA VAL A 28 10.82 7.16 5.74
C VAL A 28 10.77 7.18 4.23
N LEU A 29 9.62 6.86 3.61
CA LEU A 29 9.54 6.71 2.15
C LEU A 29 9.78 8.04 1.43
N TRP A 30 9.13 9.11 1.86
CA TRP A 30 9.23 10.40 1.19
C TRP A 30 10.67 10.95 1.14
N PRO A 31 11.44 11.04 2.25
CA PRO A 31 12.84 11.47 2.19
C PRO A 31 13.71 10.54 1.35
N CYS A 32 13.46 9.23 1.41
CA CYS A 32 14.18 8.25 0.58
C CYS A 32 13.95 8.49 -0.92
N LEU A 33 12.69 8.68 -1.33
CA LEU A 33 12.30 8.88 -2.73
C LEU A 33 12.73 10.25 -3.26
N HIS A 34 12.95 11.24 -2.37
CA HIS A 34 13.36 12.59 -2.74
C HIS A 34 14.85 12.89 -2.49
N TYR A 35 15.66 11.86 -2.23
CA TYR A 35 17.10 12.00 -1.95
C TYR A 35 17.42 12.97 -0.80
N ALA A 36 16.46 13.20 0.11
CA ALA A 36 16.55 14.17 1.20
C ALA A 36 16.96 13.49 2.53
N ILE A 37 17.86 12.50 2.46
CA ILE A 37 18.29 11.74 3.63
C ILE A 37 19.40 12.52 4.35
N SER A 38 19.01 13.53 5.14
CA SER A 38 19.95 14.23 6.02
C SER A 38 20.34 13.32 7.20
N GLY A 39 21.57 12.79 7.17
CA GLY A 39 22.08 11.90 8.22
C GLY A 39 21.26 10.61 8.35
N ALA A 40 21.53 9.65 7.45
CA ALA A 40 20.85 8.36 7.37
C ALA A 40 20.42 7.82 8.75
N PRO A 41 19.12 7.59 8.97
CA PRO A 41 18.70 6.86 10.16
C PRO A 41 19.35 5.48 10.07
N LYS A 42 19.98 5.01 11.14
CA LYS A 42 20.66 3.71 11.20
C LYS A 42 19.71 2.62 10.70
N THR A 43 19.97 2.19 9.48
CA THR A 43 18.99 1.70 8.48
C THR A 43 18.22 0.46 8.90
N LYS A 44 18.71 -0.33 9.85
CA LYS A 44 18.03 -1.55 10.30
C LYS A 44 16.82 -1.31 11.20
N LEU A 45 16.83 -0.25 12.01
CA LEU A 45 15.76 0.02 12.98
C LEU A 45 14.46 0.52 12.34
N PHE A 46 14.51 1.04 11.11
CA PHE A 46 13.35 1.62 10.43
C PHE A 46 12.52 0.62 9.63
N TYR A 47 13.15 -0.40 9.02
CA TYR A 47 12.43 -1.42 8.23
C TYR A 47 11.80 -2.54 9.08
N GLU A 48 12.31 -2.80 10.29
CA GLU A 48 11.68 -3.74 11.25
C GLU A 48 10.83 -3.00 12.31
N SER A 49 10.62 -1.70 12.12
CA SER A 49 9.94 -0.81 13.06
C SER A 49 8.43 -1.10 13.15
N ALA A 50 7.82 -0.63 14.25
CA ALA A 50 6.37 -0.61 14.37
C ALA A 50 5.67 0.11 13.19
N PRO A 51 6.12 1.30 12.72
CA PRO A 51 5.60 1.95 11.52
C PRO A 51 5.57 1.08 10.27
N TYR A 52 6.64 0.35 9.97
CA TYR A 52 6.65 -0.55 8.81
C TYR A 52 5.59 -1.65 8.90
N LYS A 53 5.39 -2.23 10.09
CA LYS A 53 4.34 -3.23 10.30
C LYS A 53 2.95 -2.64 10.06
N LYS A 54 2.72 -1.38 10.40
CA LYS A 54 1.46 -0.67 10.10
C LYS A 54 1.31 -0.38 8.61
N TYR A 55 2.38 0.01 7.93
CA TYR A 55 2.40 0.15 6.47
C TYR A 55 2.05 -1.15 5.73
N VAL A 56 2.62 -2.28 6.16
CA VAL A 56 2.28 -3.63 5.66
C VAL A 56 0.81 -3.96 5.92
N ALA A 57 0.30 -3.68 7.13
CA ALA A 57 -1.09 -3.95 7.49
C ALA A 57 -2.08 -3.13 6.65
N VAL A 58 -1.79 -1.84 6.41
CA VAL A 58 -2.59 -0.98 5.54
C VAL A 58 -2.58 -1.50 4.11
N ASN A 59 -1.42 -1.81 3.54
CA ASN A 59 -1.31 -2.39 2.20
C ASN A 59 -2.10 -3.70 2.07
N ARG A 60 -2.08 -4.53 3.13
CA ARG A 60 -2.88 -5.77 3.19
C ARG A 60 -4.38 -5.49 3.14
N ARG A 61 -4.89 -4.52 3.93
CA ARG A 61 -6.32 -4.16 3.92
C ARG A 61 -6.80 -3.73 2.54
N PHE A 62 -6.00 -2.93 1.83
CA PHE A 62 -6.30 -2.56 0.45
C PHE A 62 -6.31 -3.78 -0.48
N ALA A 63 -5.30 -4.64 -0.38
CA ALA A 63 -5.24 -5.87 -1.17
C ALA A 63 -6.48 -6.75 -0.92
N ASP A 64 -6.88 -6.95 0.34
CA ASP A 64 -8.03 -7.78 0.71
C ASP A 64 -9.35 -7.24 0.14
N VAL A 65 -9.55 -5.91 0.19
CA VAL A 65 -10.73 -5.27 -0.41
C VAL A 65 -10.72 -5.39 -1.94
N ILE A 66 -9.56 -5.22 -2.59
CA ILE A 66 -9.44 -5.40 -4.04
C ILE A 66 -9.75 -6.84 -4.43
N ILE A 67 -9.13 -7.83 -3.76
CA ILE A 67 -9.36 -9.25 -4.03
C ILE A 67 -10.84 -9.60 -3.91
N ALA A 68 -11.51 -9.10 -2.87
CA ALA A 68 -12.93 -9.39 -2.63
C ALA A 68 -13.87 -8.80 -3.70
N ASN A 69 -13.44 -7.79 -4.45
CA ASN A 69 -14.26 -7.09 -5.46
C ASN A 69 -13.77 -7.32 -6.90
N TYR A 70 -12.63 -7.98 -7.07
CA TYR A 70 -12.01 -8.22 -8.37
C TYR A 70 -12.88 -9.15 -9.23
N GLN A 71 -13.05 -8.79 -10.50
CA GLN A 71 -13.67 -9.61 -11.52
C GLN A 71 -12.63 -10.03 -12.56
N GLU A 72 -12.80 -11.22 -13.12
CA GLU A 72 -11.87 -11.72 -14.13
C GLU A 72 -11.77 -10.76 -15.33
N GLY A 73 -10.55 -10.30 -15.62
CA GLY A 73 -10.26 -9.32 -16.67
C GLY A 73 -10.10 -7.89 -16.17
N ASP A 74 -10.36 -7.60 -14.90
CA ASP A 74 -10.15 -6.28 -14.33
C ASP A 74 -8.66 -5.87 -14.34
N ILE A 75 -8.43 -4.57 -14.51
CA ILE A 75 -7.12 -3.95 -14.42
C ILE A 75 -7.04 -3.20 -13.10
N VAL A 76 -6.11 -3.62 -12.23
CA VAL A 76 -5.83 -2.93 -10.97
C VAL A 76 -4.73 -1.91 -11.19
N TRP A 77 -5.06 -0.62 -11.08
CA TRP A 77 -4.08 0.47 -11.16
C TRP A 77 -3.80 1.05 -9.77
N VAL A 78 -2.62 0.75 -9.23
CA VAL A 78 -2.17 1.25 -7.92
C VAL A 78 -1.48 2.61 -8.11
N ASN A 79 -1.85 3.58 -7.28
CA ASN A 79 -1.32 4.93 -7.35
C ASN A 79 -0.46 5.26 -6.13
N ASP A 80 0.68 5.87 -6.40
CA ASP A 80 1.58 6.49 -5.43
C ASP A 80 2.33 5.52 -4.49
N TYR A 81 3.27 6.05 -3.71
CA TYR A 81 4.19 5.25 -2.90
C TYR A 81 3.57 4.68 -1.61
N HIS A 82 2.34 5.07 -1.26
CA HIS A 82 1.64 4.60 -0.06
C HIS A 82 1.22 3.12 -0.14
N LEU A 83 1.14 2.57 -1.36
CA LEU A 83 0.62 1.22 -1.62
C LEU A 83 1.61 0.33 -2.39
N MET A 84 2.92 0.55 -2.24
CA MET A 84 3.94 -0.17 -3.04
C MET A 84 3.99 -1.69 -2.79
N LEU A 85 3.47 -2.18 -1.66
CA LEU A 85 3.47 -3.63 -1.36
C LEU A 85 2.24 -4.33 -1.92
N LEU A 86 1.17 -3.58 -2.19
CA LEU A 86 -0.12 -4.08 -2.64
C LEU A 86 -0.01 -4.99 -3.87
N PRO A 87 0.73 -4.65 -4.96
CA PRO A 87 0.82 -5.52 -6.14
C PRO A 87 1.34 -6.92 -5.81
N GLN A 88 2.38 -7.02 -4.98
CA GLN A 88 2.90 -8.33 -4.58
C GLN A 88 1.91 -9.06 -3.66
N MET A 89 1.26 -8.34 -2.75
CA MET A 89 0.33 -8.92 -1.78
C MET A 89 -0.91 -9.53 -2.44
N GLN A 90 -1.47 -8.87 -3.45
CA GLN A 90 -2.63 -9.41 -4.20
C GLN A 90 -2.24 -10.67 -4.97
N HIS A 91 -1.14 -10.65 -5.73
CA HIS A 91 -0.74 -11.81 -6.55
C HIS A 91 -0.24 -13.02 -5.72
N SER A 92 0.12 -12.80 -4.46
CA SER A 92 0.48 -13.88 -3.55
C SER A 92 -0.74 -14.52 -2.87
N SER A 93 -1.92 -13.90 -2.99
CA SER A 93 -3.16 -14.46 -2.44
C SER A 93 -3.66 -15.62 -3.30
N PRO A 94 -4.07 -16.75 -2.70
CA PRO A 94 -4.70 -17.84 -3.45
C PRO A 94 -6.04 -17.44 -4.06
N ASP A 95 -6.70 -16.43 -3.49
CA ASP A 95 -8.01 -15.94 -3.92
C ASP A 95 -7.91 -14.92 -5.07
N PHE A 96 -6.70 -14.56 -5.49
CA PHE A 96 -6.48 -13.65 -6.62
C PHE A 96 -6.08 -14.43 -7.89
N PRO A 97 -6.68 -14.16 -9.05
CA PRO A 97 -6.40 -14.95 -10.25
C PRO A 97 -4.94 -14.87 -10.70
N GLN A 98 -4.33 -16.03 -10.95
CA GLN A 98 -2.92 -16.10 -11.36
C GLN A 98 -2.66 -15.51 -12.76
N ASN A 99 -3.71 -15.48 -13.60
CA ASN A 99 -3.71 -14.89 -14.94
C ASN A 99 -4.03 -13.38 -14.92
N ALA A 100 -4.25 -12.77 -13.76
CA ALA A 100 -4.51 -11.34 -13.65
C ALA A 100 -3.35 -10.52 -14.27
N PRO A 101 -3.64 -9.42 -14.99
CA PRO A 101 -2.62 -8.60 -15.62
C PRO A 101 -1.58 -8.11 -14.61
N ARG A 102 -0.30 -8.17 -14.99
CA ARG A 102 0.84 -7.61 -14.25
C ARG A 102 1.38 -6.42 -15.02
N ILE A 103 0.64 -5.31 -15.02
CA ILE A 103 1.05 -4.05 -15.67
C ILE A 103 1.36 -2.98 -14.63
#